data_AF-A0A7C2A4R6-F1
#
_entry.id   AF-A0A7C2A4R6-F1
#
_cell.length_a   1.000
_cell.length_b   1.000
_cell.length_c   1.000
_cell.angle_alpha   90.00
_cell.angle_beta   90.00
_cell.angle_gamma   90.00
#
_symmetry.space_group_name_H-M   'P 1'
#
loop_
_entity.id
_entity.type
_entity.pdbx_description
1 polymer ?
#
loop_
_entity_poly.entity_id
_entity_poly.type
_entity_poly.pdbx_seq_one_letter_code
_entity_poly.pdbx_strand_id
1 'polypeptide(L)'
;MEEQHRGRLSDRIKQKSLELLGYEISQVEFRLMPYLQYVMVNDQKLELRKINREERTILSEWRKKGYITGGASLMEISKEFWDIINEIIFLGYVDLP
;
A
#
# COMPACT_ATOMS: atom_id res chain seq x y z
N MET A 1 23.46 9.53 -4.03
CA MET A 1 22.03 9.19 -3.92
C MET A 1 21.92 7.69 -3.89
N GLU A 2 21.14 7.12 -2.98
CA GLU A 2 20.88 5.67 -2.97
C GLU A 2 20.20 5.26 -4.28
N GLU A 3 20.71 4.22 -4.94
CA GLU A 3 20.14 3.70 -6.18
C GLU A 3 18.77 3.05 -5.89
N GLN A 4 17.72 3.53 -6.54
CA GLN A 4 16.36 3.05 -6.29
C GLN A 4 16.04 1.88 -7.20
N HIS A 5 15.75 0.72 -6.60
CA HIS A 5 15.28 -0.45 -7.33
C HIS A 5 13.78 -0.66 -7.20
N ARG A 6 13.18 -1.23 -8.25
CA ARG A 6 11.75 -1.57 -8.29
C ARG A 6 11.34 -2.39 -7.07
N GLY A 7 10.30 -1.94 -6.35
CA GLY A 7 9.78 -2.67 -5.19
C GLY A 7 10.72 -2.72 -3.98
N ARG A 8 11.78 -1.92 -3.97
CA ARG A 8 12.63 -1.65 -2.80
C ARG A 8 12.27 -0.28 -2.22
N LEU A 9 12.08 -0.24 -0.91
CA LEU A 9 11.81 1.00 -0.18
C LEU A 9 13.05 1.89 -0.23
N SER A 10 12.91 3.12 -0.71
CA SER A 10 13.94 4.14 -0.77
C SER A 10 13.58 5.31 0.14
N ASP A 11 14.55 6.18 0.44
CA ASP A 11 14.29 7.40 1.21
C ASP A 11 13.30 8.35 0.52
N ARG A 12 13.28 8.37 -0.82
CA ARG A 12 12.27 9.10 -1.62
C ARG A 12 10.85 8.61 -1.29
N ILE A 13 10.66 7.29 -1.19
CA ILE A 13 9.36 6.69 -0.89
C ILE A 13 8.97 6.93 0.57
N LYS A 14 9.91 6.82 1.52
CA LYS A 14 9.66 7.12 2.94
C LYS A 14 9.25 8.58 3.16
N GLN A 15 9.95 9.52 2.53
CA GLN A 15 9.61 10.95 2.59
C GLN A 15 8.21 11.20 2.02
N LYS A 16 7.88 10.59 0.87
CA LYS A 16 6.54 10.72 0.28
C LYS A 16 5.47 10.09 1.17
N SER A 17 5.74 8.95 1.79
CA SER A 17 4.76 8.33 2.69
C SER A 17 4.55 9.15 3.96
N LEU A 18 5.61 9.75 4.49
CA LEU A 18 5.52 10.67 5.64
C LEU A 18 4.65 11.88 5.30
N GLU A 19 4.84 12.47 4.12
CA GLU A 19 4.05 13.59 3.60
C GLU A 19 2.57 13.23 3.44
N LEU A 20 2.26 12.08 2.83
CA LEU A 20 0.90 11.72 2.44
C LEU A 20 0.12 10.96 3.52
N LEU A 21 0.78 10.14 4.33
CA LEU A 21 0.15 9.29 5.35
C LEU A 21 0.42 9.77 6.78
N GLY A 22 1.35 10.70 6.96
CA GLY A 22 1.81 11.17 8.28
C GLY A 22 2.77 10.19 8.98
N TYR A 23 3.27 9.16 8.28
CA TYR A 23 4.26 8.21 8.83
C TYR A 23 5.11 7.55 7.73
N GLU A 24 6.30 7.07 8.11
CA GLU A 24 7.15 6.26 7.24
C GLU A 24 6.62 4.83 7.13
N ILE A 25 6.35 4.37 5.91
CA ILE A 25 5.88 3.00 5.66
C ILE A 25 7.03 2.00 5.71
N SER A 26 6.72 0.75 6.07
CA SER A 26 7.69 -0.34 6.00
C SER A 26 7.84 -0.89 4.57
N GLN A 27 8.90 -1.67 4.34
CA GLN A 27 9.09 -2.39 3.07
C GLN A 27 7.93 -3.34 2.76
N VAL A 28 7.31 -3.93 3.79
CA VAL A 28 6.19 -4.86 3.67
C VAL A 28 4.91 -4.11 3.31
N GLU A 29 4.64 -2.99 3.99
CA GLU A 29 3.49 -2.13 3.68
C GLU A 29 3.58 -1.56 2.27
N PHE A 30 4.76 -1.10 1.86
CA PHE A 30 5.00 -0.64 0.50
C PHE A 30 4.70 -1.74 -0.54
N ARG A 31 5.14 -2.98 -0.32
CA ARG A 31 4.86 -4.10 -1.24
C ARG A 31 3.40 -4.58 -1.19
N LEU A 32 2.69 -4.29 -0.11
CA LEU A 32 1.28 -4.61 0.02
C LEU A 32 0.39 -3.68 -0.83
N MET A 33 0.81 -2.44 -1.07
CA MET A 33 0.04 -1.47 -1.86
C MET A 33 -0.25 -1.94 -3.31
N PRO A 34 0.70 -2.45 -4.11
CA PRO A 34 0.40 -3.03 -5.42
C PRO A 34 -0.59 -4.19 -5.37
N TYR A 35 -0.50 -5.05 -4.34
CA TYR A 35 -1.45 -6.13 -4.17
C TYR A 35 -2.85 -5.60 -3.84
N LEU A 36 -2.94 -4.58 -2.98
CA LEU A 36 -4.22 -3.90 -2.69
C LEU A 36 -4.81 -3.29 -3.95
N GLN A 37 -4.00 -2.61 -4.77
CA GLN A 37 -4.45 -2.03 -6.05
C GLN A 37 -4.98 -3.12 -6.99
N TYR A 38 -4.24 -4.22 -7.16
CA TYR A 38 -4.69 -5.38 -7.95
C TYR A 38 -6.05 -5.90 -7.44
N VAL A 39 -6.19 -6.09 -6.13
CA VAL A 39 -7.43 -6.60 -5.54
C VAL A 39 -8.58 -5.65 -5.85
N MET A 40 -8.42 -4.34 -5.67
CA MET A 40 -9.48 -3.37 -5.92
C MET A 40 -9.92 -3.30 -7.39
N VAL A 41 -9.01 -3.56 -8.34
CA VAL A 41 -9.31 -3.50 -9.79
C VAL A 41 -9.92 -4.80 -10.31
N ASN A 42 -9.56 -5.95 -9.74
CA ASN A 42 -9.88 -7.25 -10.33
C ASN A 42 -10.93 -8.04 -9.54
N ASP A 43 -10.75 -8.18 -8.22
CA ASP A 43 -11.52 -9.12 -7.42
C ASP A 43 -12.43 -8.43 -6.39
N GLN A 44 -12.08 -7.20 -6.01
CA GLN A 44 -12.65 -6.40 -4.92
C GLN A 44 -12.80 -7.17 -3.59
N LYS A 45 -11.98 -8.20 -3.40
CA LYS A 45 -12.04 -9.12 -2.26
C LYS A 45 -10.66 -9.69 -1.98
N LEU A 46 -10.25 -9.66 -0.72
CA LEU A 46 -8.95 -10.19 -0.30
C LEU A 46 -8.95 -11.71 -0.25
N GLU A 47 -7.96 -12.32 -0.89
CA GLU A 47 -7.69 -13.74 -0.73
C GLU A 47 -6.87 -13.96 0.55
N LEU A 48 -7.55 -14.29 1.66
CA LEU A 48 -6.94 -14.44 2.98
C LEU A 48 -5.80 -15.46 3.06
N ARG A 49 -5.74 -16.42 2.12
CA ARG A 49 -4.68 -17.42 2.02
C ARG A 49 -3.35 -16.85 1.54
N LYS A 50 -3.37 -15.70 0.85
CA LYS A 50 -2.20 -15.00 0.33
C LYS A 50 -1.65 -13.94 1.30
N ILE A 51 -2.23 -13.80 2.49
CA ILE A 51 -1.91 -12.74 3.44
C ILE A 51 -1.27 -13.31 4.70
N ASN A 52 -0.03 -12.90 4.97
CA ASN A 52 0.73 -13.30 6.14
C ASN A 52 0.35 -12.49 7.39
N ARG A 53 0.98 -12.79 8.54
CA ARG A 53 0.67 -12.15 9.82
C ARG A 53 1.00 -10.65 9.84
N GLU A 54 2.10 -10.24 9.24
CA GLU A 54 2.54 -8.84 9.21
C GLU A 54 1.63 -7.99 8.34
N GLU A 55 1.26 -8.50 7.16
CA GLU A 55 0.29 -7.86 6.27
C GLU A 55 -1.10 -7.75 6.91
N ARG A 56 -1.52 -8.77 7.69
CA ARG A 56 -2.76 -8.69 8.48
C ARG A 56 -2.74 -7.55 9.50
N THR A 57 -1.59 -7.31 10.14
CA THR A 57 -1.42 -6.18 11.06
C THR A 57 -1.56 -4.86 10.31
N ILE A 58 -0.88 -4.70 9.17
CA ILE A 58 -0.97 -3.49 8.34
C ILE A 58 -2.41 -3.22 7.89
N LEU A 59 -3.10 -4.24 7.37
CA LEU A 59 -4.51 -4.12 6.96
C LEU A 59 -5.42 -3.77 8.14
N SER A 60 -5.11 -4.20 9.36
CA SER A 60 -5.85 -3.81 10.57
C SER A 60 -5.67 -2.33 10.87
N GLU A 61 -4.44 -1.82 10.77
CA GLU A 61 -4.16 -0.38 10.96
C GLU A 61 -4.80 0.49 9.90
N TRP A 62 -4.78 0.08 8.62
CA TRP A 62 -5.50 0.79 7.56
C TRP A 62 -7.01 0.84 7.82
N ARG A 63 -7.61 -0.23 8.36
CA ARG A 63 -9.02 -0.20 8.78
C ARG A 63 -9.28 0.79 9.91
N LYS A 64 -8.41 0.80 10.94
CA LYS A 64 -8.53 1.75 12.06
C LYS A 64 -8.41 3.21 11.60
N LYS A 65 -7.60 3.47 10.57
CA LYS A 65 -7.44 4.79 9.95
C LYS A 65 -8.57 5.15 8.97
N GLY A 66 -9.51 4.24 8.70
CA GLY A 66 -10.61 4.47 7.75
C GLY A 66 -10.18 4.43 6.28
N TYR A 67 -9.00 3.89 5.98
CA TYR A 67 -8.48 3.80 4.62
C TYR A 67 -9.15 2.71 3.80
N ILE A 68 -9.47 1.58 4.46
CA ILE A 68 -10.19 0.45 3.87
C ILE A 68 -11.27 -0.07 4.82
N THR A 69 -12.30 -0.71 4.28
CA THR A 69 -13.31 -1.47 5.03
C THR A 69 -13.49 -2.86 4.41
N GLY A 70 -14.09 -3.80 5.17
CA GLY A 70 -14.32 -5.17 4.69
C GLY A 70 -13.05 -6.01 4.56
N GLY A 71 -13.00 -6.86 3.54
CA GLY A 71 -11.83 -7.68 3.20
C GLY A 71 -12.19 -9.09 2.72
N ALA A 72 -12.80 -9.91 3.59
CA ALA A 72 -13.32 -11.24 3.20
C ALA A 72 -14.70 -11.14 2.49
N SER A 73 -15.40 -10.04 2.75
CA SER A 73 -16.53 -9.53 1.96
C SER A 73 -16.01 -8.58 0.87
N LEU A 74 -16.93 -7.96 0.12
CA LEU A 74 -16.60 -6.82 -0.73
C LEU A 74 -15.74 -5.82 0.07
N MET A 75 -14.63 -5.39 -0.54
CA MET A 75 -13.69 -4.45 0.05
C MET A 75 -13.96 -3.05 -0.52
N GLU A 76 -13.85 -2.05 0.35
CA GLU A 76 -13.92 -0.64 -0.05
C GLU A 76 -12.60 0.03 0.32
N ILE A 77 -12.25 1.06 -0.43
CA ILE A 77 -11.09 1.91 -0.21
C ILE A 77 -11.54 3.37 -0.29
N SER A 78 -11.02 4.22 0.60
CA SER A 78 -11.26 5.66 0.47
C SER A 78 -10.58 6.20 -0.78
N LYS A 79 -11.19 7.21 -1.42
CA LYS A 79 -10.61 7.83 -2.62
C LYS A 79 -9.25 8.48 -2.33
N GLU A 80 -9.13 9.12 -1.17
CA GLU A 80 -7.87 9.70 -0.70
C GLU A 80 -6.77 8.64 -0.58
N PHE A 81 -7.05 7.51 0.09
CA PHE A 81 -6.04 6.46 0.23
C PHE A 81 -5.71 5.79 -1.11
N TRP A 82 -6.71 5.63 -1.99
CA TRP A 82 -6.50 5.15 -3.36
C TRP A 82 -5.51 6.02 -4.13
N ASP A 83 -5.66 7.35 -4.05
CA ASP A 83 -4.77 8.28 -4.75
C ASP A 83 -3.35 8.23 -4.15
N ILE A 84 -3.24 8.15 -2.82
CA ILE A 84 -1.95 8.01 -2.13
C ILE A 84 -1.21 6.73 -2.53
N ILE A 85 -1.88 5.57 -2.56
CA ILE A 85 -1.20 4.32 -2.93
C ILE A 85 -0.73 4.35 -4.38
N ASN A 86 -1.48 4.98 -5.29
CA ASN A 86 -1.07 5.06 -6.70
C ASN A 86 0.15 5.96 -6.89
N GLU A 87 0.23 7.08 -6.16
CA GLU A 87 1.43 7.93 -6.13
C GLU A 87 2.64 7.15 -5.62
N ILE A 88 2.52 6.46 -4.49
CA ILE A 88 3.61 5.66 -3.90
C ILE A 88 4.02 4.51 -4.84
N ILE A 89 3.06 3.82 -5.46
CA ILE A 89 3.33 2.76 -6.43
C ILE A 89 4.06 3.32 -7.65
N PHE A 90 3.61 4.46 -8.20
CA PHE A 90 4.25 5.08 -9.35
C PHE A 90 5.72 5.39 -9.06
N LEU A 91 5.99 6.04 -7.93
CA LEU A 91 7.36 6.35 -7.50
C LEU A 91 8.21 5.09 -7.29
N GLY A 92 7.65 4.03 -6.72
CA GLY A 92 8.42 2.84 -6.34
C GLY A 92 8.50 1.73 -7.40
N TYR A 93 7.67 1.79 -8.44
CA TYR A 93 7.57 0.73 -9.45
C TYR A 93 7.68 1.20 -10.90
N VAL A 94 7.54 2.51 -11.17
CA VAL A 94 7.47 3.07 -12.53
C VAL A 94 8.52 4.16 -12.74
N ASP A 95 8.57 5.16 -11.87
CA ASP A 95 9.49 6.29 -11.96
C ASP A 95 10.83 6.00 -11.26
N LEU A 96 11.63 5.15 -11.90
CA LEU A 96 12.95 4.78 -11.42
C LEU A 96 14.01 5.76 -11.97
N PRO A 97 14.76 6.46 -11.09
CA PRO A 97 15.81 7.40 -11.48
C PRO A 97 17.10 6.71 -11.96
#